data_AF-A0A954EZN0-F1
#
_entry.id   AF-A0A954EZN0-F1
#
_cell.length_a   1.000
_cell.length_b   1.000
_cell.length_c   1.000
_cell.angle_alpha   90.00
_cell.angle_beta   90.00
_cell.angle_gamma   90.00
#
_symmetry.space_group_name_H-M   'P 1'
#
loop_
_entity.id
_entity.type
_entity.pdbx_description
1 polymer ?
#
loop_
_entity_poly.entity_id
_entity_poly.type
_entity_poly.pdbx_seq_one_letter_code
_entity_poly.pdbx_strand_id
1 'polypeptide(L)' 'MKGFYPLRQRWAVERTFAWFNRYRQLNRDVERTTDSSETMIKISQINLMLKRLALKLTGQPCRYIKNTV' A
#
# COMPACT_ATOMS: atom_id res chain seq x y z
N MET A 1 -4.58 -33.25 -1.52
CA MET A 1 -4.42 -31.78 -1.70
C MET A 1 -3.92 -31.19 -0.40
N LYS A 2 -2.81 -30.44 -0.40
CA LYS A 2 -2.33 -29.74 0.80
C LYS A 2 -3.22 -28.50 1.02
N GLY A 3 -3.83 -28.39 2.20
CA GLY A 3 -4.70 -27.27 2.56
C GLY A 3 -3.94 -25.96 2.79
N PHE A 4 -4.67 -24.90 3.15
CA PHE A 4 -4.09 -23.60 3.49
C PHE A 4 -3.15 -23.72 4.69
N TYR A 5 -1.88 -23.33 4.52
CA TYR A 5 -0.90 -23.27 5.60
C TYR A 5 -0.67 -21.81 6.01
N PRO A 6 -1.10 -21.38 7.20
CA PRO A 6 -0.93 -20.02 7.66
C PRO A 6 0.55 -19.73 7.92
N LEU A 7 1.14 -18.86 7.10
CA LEU A 7 2.49 -18.32 7.27
C LEU A 7 2.42 -17.07 8.17
N ARG A 8 3.20 -17.07 9.25
CA ARG A 8 3.14 -16.06 10.34
C ARG A 8 3.26 -14.59 9.87
N GLN A 9 3.85 -14.33 8.71
CA GLN A 9 4.11 -12.97 8.20
C GLN A 9 3.43 -12.66 6.87
N ARG A 10 2.62 -13.58 6.33
CA ARG A 10 2.00 -13.42 5.01
C ARG A 10 1.11 -12.18 4.92
N TRP A 11 0.43 -11.86 6.01
CA TRP A 11 -0.44 -10.68 6.11
C TRP A 11 0.31 -9.37 5.86
N ALA A 12 1.61 -9.27 6.20
CA ALA A 12 2.37 -8.05 6.03
C ALA A 12 2.58 -7.75 4.54
N VAL A 13 2.90 -8.81 3.78
CA VAL A 13 3.06 -8.76 2.32
C VAL A 13 1.71 -8.49 1.64
N GLU A 14 0.65 -9.20 2.04
CA GLU A 14 -0.70 -8.99 1.50
C GLU A 14 -1.20 -7.57 1.77
N ARG A 15 -0.89 -6.99 2.93
CA ARG A 15 -1.20 -5.60 3.26
C ARG A 15 -0.47 -4.60 2.37
N THR A 16 0.81 -4.85 2.05
CA THR A 16 1.53 -3.99 1.12
C THR A 16 0.90 -4.00 -0.26
N PHE A 17 0.47 -5.17 -0.75
CA PHE A 17 -0.26 -5.28 -2.01
C PHE A 17 -1.63 -4.58 -1.95
N ALA A 18 -2.35 -4.69 -0.83
CA ALA A 18 -3.63 -4.00 -0.66
C ALA A 18 -3.49 -2.46 -0.74
N TRP A 19 -2.36 -1.87 -0.32
CA TRP A 19 -2.13 -0.43 -0.46
C TRP A 19 -1.91 0.01 -1.91
N PHE A 20 -1.43 -0.87 -2.79
CA PHE A 20 -1.26 -0.56 -4.21
C PHE A 20 -2.58 -0.33 -4.93
N ASN A 21 -3.70 -0.89 -4.46
CA ASN A 21 -5.02 -0.63 -5.03
C ASN A 21 -5.44 0.84 -5.00
N ARG A 22 -4.82 1.68 -4.15
CA ARG A 22 -5.06 3.14 -4.13
C ARG A 22 -4.33 3.88 -5.24
N TYR A 23 -3.36 3.26 -5.90
CA TYR A 23 -2.60 3.83 -7.00
C TYR A 23 -3.11 3.27 -8.32
N ARG A 24 -3.74 4.13 -9.13
CA ARG A 24 -4.37 3.75 -10.40
C ARG A 24 -3.44 2.94 -11.32
N GLN A 25 -2.17 3.33 -11.39
CA GLN A 25 -1.15 2.66 -12.23
C GLN A 25 -0.70 1.31 -11.67
N LEU A 26 -0.82 1.05 -10.37
CA LEU A 26 -0.43 -0.25 -9.79
C LEU A 26 -1.60 -1.24 -9.72
N ASN A 27 -2.85 -0.75 -9.83
CA ASN A 27 -4.04 -1.59 -9.89
C ASN A 27 -4.15 -2.36 -11.23
N ARG A 28 -3.48 -1.87 -12.27
CA ARG A 28 -3.38 -2.55 -13.56
C ARG A 28 -1.93 -2.48 -13.97
N ASP A 29 -1.29 -3.62 -14.23
CA ASP A 29 0.08 -3.62 -14.76
C ASP A 29 0.04 -3.07 -16.20
N VAL A 30 0.21 -1.76 -16.30
CA VAL A 30 0.13 -1.00 -17.56
C VAL A 30 1.52 -0.66 -18.10
N GLU A 31 2.56 -0.87 -17.30
CA GLU A 31 3.92 -0.49 -17.63
C GLU A 31 4.54 -1.48 -18.61
N ARG A 32 5.26 -0.95 -19.60
CA ARG A 32 5.85 -1.76 -20.68
C ARG A 32 7.14 -2.48 -20.25
N THR A 33 7.77 -2.01 -19.19
CA THR A 33 9.10 -2.45 -18.76
C THR A 33 9.09 -2.65 -17.26
N THR A 34 9.81 -3.67 -16.79
CA THR A 34 9.92 -4.00 -15.37
C THR A 34 10.53 -2.88 -14.54
N ASP A 35 11.46 -2.10 -15.12
CA ASP A 35 12.07 -0.94 -14.48
C ASP A 35 11.03 0.16 -14.18
N SER A 36 10.13 0.44 -15.12
CA SER A 36 9.00 1.35 -14.90
C SER A 36 8.06 0.84 -13.81
N SER A 37 7.74 -0.46 -13.80
CA SER A 37 6.92 -1.05 -12.73
C SER A 37 7.60 -0.93 -11.36
N GLU A 38 8.92 -1.15 -11.29
CA GLU A 38 9.70 -1.06 -10.06
C GLU A 38 9.76 0.39 -9.53
N THR A 39 9.98 1.37 -10.41
CA THR A 39 9.99 2.79 -10.03
C THR A 39 8.64 3.23 -9.48
N MET A 40 7.53 2.80 -10.10
CA MET A 40 6.18 3.08 -9.62
C MET A 40 5.90 2.48 -8.24
N ILE A 41 6.38 1.25 -7.98
CA ILE A 41 6.31 0.63 -6.66
C ILE A 41 7.09 1.46 -5.64
N LYS A 42 8.33 1.87 -5.94
CA LYS A 42 9.15 2.70 -5.04
C LYS A 42 8.46 4.02 -4.70
N ILE A 43 7.94 4.73 -5.71
CA ILE A 43 7.21 6.00 -5.55
C ILE A 43 5.99 5.81 -4.63
N SER A 44 5.24 4.72 -4.80
CA SER A 44 4.05 4.44 -3.98
C SER A 44 4.38 4.24 -2.49
N GLN A 45 5.52 3.60 -2.20
CA GLN A 45 5.99 3.36 -0.83
C GLN A 45 6.54 4.64 -0.19
N ILE A 46 7.29 5.46 -0.95
CA ILE A 46 7.75 6.78 -0.49
C ILE A 46 6.56 7.65 -0.11
N ASN A 47 5.54 7.73 -0.98
CA ASN A 47 4.32 8.48 -0.70
C ASN A 47 3.58 8.00 0.55
N LEU A 48 3.54 6.68 0.80
CA LEU A 48 2.96 6.13 2.01
C LEU A 48 3.76 6.54 3.27
N MET A 49 5.09 6.49 3.19
CA MET A 49 5.95 6.92 4.29
C MET A 49 5.79 8.41 4.59
N LEU A 50 5.74 9.25 3.55
CA LEU A 50 5.49 10.70 3.70
C LEU A 50 4.16 10.98 4.38
N LYS A 51 3.08 10.29 4.01
CA LYS A 51 1.77 10.43 4.66
C LYS A 51 1.82 10.06 6.15
N ARG A 52 2.56 9.01 6.50
CA ARG A 52 2.76 8.61 7.91
C ARG A 52 3.58 9.64 8.68
N LEU A 53 4.62 10.19 8.06
CA LEU A 53 5.45 11.22 8.65
C LEU A 53 4.64 12.49 8.90
N ALA A 54 3.87 12.94 7.89
CA ALA A 54 2.99 14.10 8.00
C ALA A 54 1.94 13.92 9.11
N LEU A 55 1.33 12.73 9.22
CA LEU A 55 0.40 12.43 10.31
C LEU A 55 1.06 12.55 11.69
N LYS A 56 2.30 12.04 11.84
CA LYS A 56 3.06 12.16 13.09
C LYS A 56 3.41 13.62 13.43
N LEU A 57 3.90 14.39 12.45
CA LEU A 57 4.35 15.77 12.67
C LEU A 57 3.21 16.73 13.01
N THR A 58 2.05 16.53 12.40
CA THR A 58 0.87 17.39 12.61
C THR A 58 0.17 17.11 13.93
N GLY A 59 0.56 16.06 14.67
CA GLY A 59 -0.14 15.60 15.87
C GLY A 59 -1.59 15.19 15.58
N GLN A 60 -1.97 15.07 14.31
CA GLN A 60 -3.34 14.73 13.94
C GLN A 60 -3.60 13.27 14.36
N PRO A 61 -4.68 13.01 15.11
CA PRO A 61 -5.06 11.63 15.39
C PRO A 61 -5.32 10.91 14.06
N CYS A 62 -5.06 9.60 14.02
CA CYS A 62 -5.42 8.75 12.89
C CYS A 62 -6.84 9.11 12.43
N ARG A 63 -6.96 9.73 11.26
CA ARG A 63 -8.20 10.33 10.77
C ARG A 63 -9.24 9.23 10.57
N TYR A 64 -10.03 8.96 11.61
CA TYR A 64 -11.21 8.10 11.49
C TYR A 64 -12.19 8.85 10.58
N ILE A 65 -12.39 8.31 9.37
CA ILE A 65 -13.42 8.82 8.48
C ILE A 65 -14.73 8.41 9.14
N LYS A 66 -15.37 9.33 9.86
CA LYS A 66 -16.77 9.19 10.22
C LYS A 66 -17.53 9.24 8.90
N ASN A 67 -18.04 8.10 8.44
CA ASN A 67 -19.06 8.09 7.41
C ASN A 67 -20.30 8.70 8.06
N THR A 68 -20.46 10.01 7.89
CA THR A 68 -21.69 10.70 8.28
C THR A 68 -22.74 10.30 7.25
N VAL A 69 -23.77 9.59 7.72
CA VAL A 69 -25.04 9.41 7.00
C VAL A 69 -25.83 10.69 7.13
#